data_AF-A0A817TVM8-F1
#
_entry.id   AF-A0A817TVM8-F1
#
_cell.length_a   1.000
_cell.length_b   1.000
_cell.length_c   1.000
_cell.angle_alpha   90.00
_cell.angle_beta   90.00
_cell.angle_gamma   90.00
#
_symmetry.space_group_name_H-M   'P 1'
#
loop_
_entity.id
_entity.type
_entity.pdbx_description
1 polymer ?
#
loop_
_entity_poly.entity_id
_entity_poly.type
_entity_poly.pdbx_seq_one_letter_code
_entity_poly.pdbx_strand_id
1 'polypeptide(L)'
;MYNSEQTDDKVSDNDLQKPNIYNQYLPYYESIKRQRLESFKEICENLSRLIQSQELQPGFPLWSSRLQNFISLYGFSFTKTNHIKLINFYLSILSIKNLNYASANICFDTLTPLTRSVLIS
;
A
#
# COMPACT_ATOMS: atom_id res chain seq x y z
N MET A 1 -8.03 -27.82 -10.07
CA MET A 1 -6.61 -27.51 -10.33
C MET A 1 -6.44 -26.01 -10.44
N TYR A 2 -6.26 -25.35 -9.30
CA TYR A 2 -5.46 -24.13 -9.16
C TYR A 2 -4.84 -24.29 -7.77
N ASN A 3 -3.54 -24.54 -7.71
CA ASN A 3 -2.79 -24.72 -6.48
C ASN A 3 -2.77 -23.36 -5.76
N SER A 4 -3.62 -23.18 -4.76
CA SER A 4 -3.43 -22.16 -3.73
C SER A 4 -2.54 -22.75 -2.65
N GLU A 5 -1.26 -22.94 -3.00
CA GLU A 5 -0.21 -23.16 -2.02
C GLU A 5 -0.05 -21.88 -1.20
N GLN A 6 -0.22 -22.08 0.11
CA GLN A 6 0.10 -21.20 1.23
C GLN A 6 1.21 -20.17 0.99
N THR A 7 0.89 -18.90 1.22
CA THR A 7 1.83 -17.88 1.76
C THR A 7 1.05 -16.79 2.50
N ASP A 8 0.24 -17.17 3.48
CA ASP A 8 -0.21 -16.23 4.54
C ASP A 8 0.33 -16.79 5.88
N ASP A 9 0.73 -15.90 6.79
CA ASP A 9 1.11 -16.14 8.21
C ASP A 9 2.57 -16.19 8.70
N LYS A 10 3.57 -15.63 7.99
CA LYS A 10 4.83 -15.24 8.66
C LYS A 10 5.50 -14.00 8.04
N VAL A 11 4.81 -12.87 7.93
CA VAL A 11 5.54 -11.58 7.81
C VAL A 11 6.12 -11.29 9.19
N SER A 12 7.40 -11.57 9.38
CA SER A 12 8.13 -11.22 10.60
C SER A 12 8.19 -9.71 10.70
N ASP A 13 8.02 -9.13 11.89
CA ASP A 13 8.10 -7.66 12.06
C ASP A 13 9.48 -7.11 11.61
N ASN A 14 10.50 -7.97 11.51
CA ASN A 14 11.83 -7.66 10.98
C ASN A 14 11.87 -7.41 9.46
N ASP A 15 10.88 -7.89 8.70
CA ASP A 15 10.82 -7.71 7.24
C ASP A 15 10.11 -6.42 6.83
N LEU A 16 9.55 -5.69 7.80
CA LEU A 16 8.78 -4.46 7.59
C LEU A 16 9.70 -3.24 7.52
N GLN A 17 9.47 -2.40 6.52
CA GLN A 17 10.23 -1.16 6.38
C GLN A 17 9.70 -0.08 7.34
N LYS A 18 10.53 0.44 8.26
CA LYS A 18 10.19 1.63 9.07
C LYS A 18 8.75 1.59 9.68
N PRO A 19 8.40 0.57 10.47
CA PRO A 19 7.12 0.56 11.17
C PRO A 19 7.04 1.71 12.18
N ASN A 20 5.83 2.17 12.48
CA ASN A 20 5.63 3.15 13.54
C ASN A 20 6.00 2.52 14.91
N ILE A 21 7.13 2.96 15.47
CA ILE A 21 7.73 2.46 16.71
C ILE A 21 6.76 2.62 17.89
N TYR A 22 5.87 3.61 17.87
CA TYR A 22 4.96 3.87 18.99
C TYR A 22 3.86 2.81 19.12
N ASN A 23 3.48 2.17 18.02
CA ASN A 23 2.39 1.18 18.04
C ASN A 23 2.73 -0.04 18.90
N GLN A 24 4.02 -0.39 19.07
CA GLN A 24 4.46 -1.53 19.88
C GLN A 24 4.23 -1.34 21.38
N TYR A 25 4.07 -0.09 21.84
CA TYR A 25 3.84 0.24 23.25
C TYR A 25 2.36 0.32 23.60
N LEU A 26 1.46 0.14 22.63
CA LEU A 26 0.03 0.21 22.87
C LEU A 26 -0.47 -1.08 23.52
N PRO A 27 -1.39 -1.01 24.50
CA PRO A 27 -1.95 -2.19 25.18
C PRO A 27 -2.61 -3.21 24.23
N TYR A 28 -2.97 -2.77 23.04
CA TYR A 28 -3.72 -3.52 22.03
C TYR A 28 -2.89 -3.77 20.75
N TYR A 29 -1.55 -3.81 20.86
CA TYR A 29 -0.63 -4.02 19.71
C TYR A 29 -0.99 -5.24 18.84
N GLU A 30 -1.35 -6.37 19.45
CA GLU A 30 -1.70 -7.59 18.70
C GLU A 30 -2.93 -7.40 17.80
N SER A 31 -3.94 -6.68 18.29
CA SER A 31 -5.10 -6.33 17.46
C SER A 31 -4.75 -5.37 16.33
N ILE A 32 -3.87 -4.38 16.61
CA ILE A 32 -3.35 -3.45 15.60
C ILE A 32 -2.59 -4.21 14.51
N LYS A 33 -1.76 -5.19 14.90
CA LYS A 33 -0.98 -5.99 13.95
C LYS A 33 -1.88 -6.77 13.00
N ARG A 34 -2.95 -7.38 13.51
CA ARG A 34 -3.96 -8.06 12.68
C ARG A 34 -4.68 -7.08 11.75
N GLN A 35 -5.21 -5.99 12.31
CA GLN A 35 -5.94 -4.98 11.54
C GLN A 35 -5.08 -4.36 10.44
N ARG A 36 -3.79 -4.15 10.70
CA ARG A 36 -2.80 -3.68 9.72
C ARG A 36 -2.70 -4.64 8.54
N LEU A 37 -2.53 -5.94 8.80
CA LEU A 37 -2.42 -6.95 7.73
C LEU A 37 -3.70 -7.02 6.90
N GLU A 38 -4.86 -7.05 7.55
CA GLU A 38 -6.18 -7.07 6.90
C GLU A 38 -6.38 -5.82 6.04
N SER A 39 -6.10 -4.63 6.58
CA SER A 39 -6.24 -3.36 5.87
C SER A 39 -5.32 -3.28 4.66
N PHE A 40 -4.09 -3.75 4.78
CA PHE A 40 -3.17 -3.76 3.65
C PHE A 40 -3.60 -4.70 2.53
N LYS A 41 -4.07 -5.90 2.91
CA LYS A 41 -4.61 -6.89 1.99
C LYS A 41 -5.82 -6.33 1.25
N GLU A 42 -6.76 -5.71 1.96
CA GLU A 42 -7.92 -5.02 1.39
C GLU A 42 -7.50 -3.96 0.37
N ILE A 43 -6.54 -3.10 0.70
CA ILE A 43 -6.06 -2.05 -0.21
C ILE A 43 -5.45 -2.68 -1.47
N CYS A 44 -4.61 -3.71 -1.33
CA CYS A 44 -3.95 -4.37 -2.48
C CYS A 44 -4.95 -5.08 -3.40
N GLU A 45 -5.93 -5.78 -2.82
CA GLU A 45 -6.99 -6.45 -3.58
C GLU A 45 -7.83 -5.46 -4.38
N ASN A 46 -8.21 -4.35 -3.74
CA ASN A 46 -9.02 -3.33 -4.41
C ASN A 46 -8.22 -2.57 -5.48
N LEU A 47 -6.96 -2.22 -5.23
CA LEU A 47 -6.08 -1.63 -6.26
C LEU A 47 -5.89 -2.57 -7.45
N SER A 48 -5.74 -3.87 -7.20
CA SER A 48 -5.63 -4.89 -8.26
C SER A 48 -6.92 -5.03 -9.06
N ARG A 49 -8.08 -4.92 -8.38
CA ARG A 49 -9.40 -4.93 -9.02
C ARG A 49 -9.58 -3.71 -9.94
N LEU A 50 -9.11 -2.53 -9.55
CA LEU A 50 -9.18 -1.33 -10.39
C LEU A 50 -8.44 -1.50 -11.72
N ILE A 51 -7.26 -2.16 -11.71
CA ILE A 51 -6.53 -2.48 -12.94
C ILE A 51 -7.36 -3.41 -13.82
N GLN A 52 -7.94 -4.46 -13.25
CA GLN A 52 -8.73 -5.44 -14.00
C GLN A 52 -9.98 -4.81 -14.63
N SER A 53 -10.64 -3.92 -13.90
CA SER A 53 -11.82 -3.20 -14.37
C SER A 53 -11.50 -2.08 -15.35
N GLN A 54 -10.23 -1.64 -15.46
CA GLN A 54 -9.79 -0.47 -16.24
C GLN A 54 -10.49 0.85 -15.87
N GLU A 55 -11.29 0.85 -14.81
CA GLU A 55 -11.99 2.01 -14.28
C GLU A 55 -11.22 2.55 -13.08
N LEU A 56 -10.51 3.66 -13.29
CA LEU A 56 -9.80 4.33 -12.21
C LEU A 56 -10.76 5.09 -11.29
N GLN A 57 -11.88 5.59 -11.81
CA GLN A 57 -12.84 6.37 -11.03
C GLN A 57 -14.14 5.58 -10.83
N PRO A 58 -14.75 5.60 -9.64
CA PRO A 58 -14.43 6.44 -8.46
C PRO A 58 -13.44 5.81 -7.45
N GLY A 59 -12.97 4.60 -7.68
CA GLY A 59 -12.26 3.82 -6.65
C GLY A 59 -10.81 4.23 -6.38
N PHE A 60 -10.07 4.72 -7.38
CA PHE A 60 -8.65 5.03 -7.24
C PHE A 60 -8.37 6.10 -6.15
N PRO A 61 -9.05 7.26 -6.14
CA PRO A 61 -8.84 8.25 -5.07
C PRO A 61 -9.15 7.71 -3.68
N LEU A 62 -10.20 6.89 -3.55
CA LEU A 62 -10.61 6.30 -2.28
C LEU A 62 -9.51 5.39 -1.73
N TRP A 63 -9.04 4.44 -2.55
CA TRP A 63 -8.03 3.47 -2.11
C TRP A 63 -6.64 4.09 -1.95
N SER A 64 -6.30 5.11 -2.75
CA SER A 64 -5.08 5.90 -2.55
C SER A 64 -5.12 6.72 -1.25
N SER A 65 -6.24 7.35 -0.92
CA SER A 65 -6.41 8.04 0.37
C SER A 65 -6.34 7.06 1.55
N ARG A 66 -6.95 5.88 1.40
CA ARG A 66 -6.87 4.82 2.42
C ARG A 66 -5.45 4.30 2.61
N LEU A 67 -4.66 4.22 1.54
CA LEU A 67 -3.22 3.90 1.60
C LEU A 67 -2.43 5.01 2.29
N GLN A 68 -2.70 6.29 2.02
CA GLN A 68 -2.04 7.40 2.72
C GLN A 68 -2.34 7.36 4.22
N ASN A 69 -3.60 7.17 4.60
CA ASN A 69 -4.01 7.02 6.00
C ASN A 69 -3.33 5.82 6.66
N PHE A 70 -3.22 4.69 5.94
CA PHE A 70 -2.48 3.53 6.42
C PHE A 70 -1.02 3.89 6.72
N ILE A 71 -0.34 4.58 5.80
CA ILE A 71 1.07 4.99 5.98
C ILE A 71 1.20 5.95 7.17
N SER A 72 0.26 6.88 7.34
CA SER A 72 0.25 7.80 8.48
C SER A 72 0.07 7.09 9.84
N LEU A 73 -0.76 6.04 9.90
CA LEU A 73 -1.05 5.31 11.15
C LEU A 73 0.02 4.27 11.50
N TYR A 74 0.44 3.47 10.52
CA TYR A 74 1.30 2.32 10.73
C TYR A 74 2.74 2.53 10.26
N GLY A 75 3.05 3.65 9.61
CA GLY A 75 4.32 3.84 8.90
C GLY A 75 4.38 3.01 7.62
N PHE A 76 5.58 2.79 7.09
CA PHE A 76 5.80 2.01 5.87
C PHE A 76 5.80 0.51 6.13
N SER A 77 4.86 0.01 6.93
CA SER A 77 4.77 -1.38 7.41
C SER A 77 4.47 -2.42 6.29
N PHE A 78 5.30 -2.43 5.25
CA PHE A 78 5.27 -3.31 4.10
C PHE A 78 6.67 -3.90 3.89
N THR A 79 6.73 -5.01 3.17
CA THR A 79 8.00 -5.55 2.69
C THR A 79 8.57 -4.69 1.57
N LYS A 80 9.90 -4.69 1.40
CA LYS A 80 10.57 -3.98 0.29
C LYS A 80 9.99 -4.36 -1.08
N THR A 81 9.65 -5.63 -1.26
CA THR A 81 9.02 -6.15 -2.49
C THR A 81 7.67 -5.50 -2.74
N ASN A 82 6.82 -5.40 -1.72
CA ASN A 82 5.49 -4.78 -1.85
C ASN A 82 5.58 -3.28 -2.08
N HIS A 83 6.56 -2.61 -1.45
CA HIS A 83 6.82 -1.20 -1.69
C HIS A 83 7.20 -0.92 -3.15
N ILE A 84 8.13 -1.69 -3.73
CA ILE A 84 8.51 -1.54 -5.14
C ILE A 84 7.30 -1.82 -6.07
N LYS A 85 6.49 -2.84 -5.77
CA LYS A 85 5.26 -3.12 -6.53
C LYS A 85 4.30 -1.93 -6.51
N LEU A 86 4.10 -1.28 -5.36
CA LEU A 86 3.26 -0.08 -5.26
C LEU A 86 3.84 1.07 -6.11
N ILE A 87 5.14 1.33 -6.04
CA ILE A 87 5.77 2.38 -6.87
C ILE A 87 5.55 2.09 -8.36
N ASN A 88 5.83 0.87 -8.80
CA ASN A 88 5.64 0.46 -10.19
C ASN A 88 4.18 0.56 -10.63
N PHE A 89 3.23 0.23 -9.74
CA PHE A 89 1.81 0.38 -9.97
C PHE A 89 1.42 1.84 -10.22
N TYR A 90 1.81 2.77 -9.33
CA TYR A 90 1.49 4.19 -9.48
C TYR A 90 2.17 4.81 -10.72
N LEU A 91 3.40 4.41 -11.04
CA LEU A 91 4.07 4.80 -12.28
C LEU A 91 3.38 4.25 -13.53
N SER A 92 2.87 3.02 -13.48
CA SER A 92 2.13 2.43 -14.60
C SER A 92 0.85 3.20 -14.89
N ILE A 93 0.16 3.69 -13.85
CA ILE A 93 -1.02 4.55 -14.00
C ILE A 93 -0.67 5.89 -14.64
N LEU A 94 0.47 6.50 -14.25
CA LEU A 94 0.95 7.75 -14.86
C LEU A 94 1.30 7.60 -16.35
N SER A 95 1.65 6.39 -16.81
CA SER A 95 1.96 6.11 -18.22
C SER A 95 0.71 6.05 -19.13
N ILE A 96 -0.50 6.08 -18.56
CA ILE A 96 -1.76 6.03 -19.33
C ILE A 96 -1.99 7.38 -20.03
N LYS A 97 -2.08 7.35 -21.38
CA LYS A 97 -2.16 8.55 -22.25
C LYS A 97 -3.34 9.50 -22.02
N ASN A 98 -4.38 9.11 -21.28
CA ASN A 98 -5.60 9.90 -21.02
C ASN A 98 -5.90 10.03 -19.52
N LEU A 99 -4.87 10.23 -18.68
CA LEU A 99 -5.05 10.38 -17.25
C LEU A 99 -5.60 11.77 -16.89
N ASN A 100 -6.65 11.82 -16.06
CA ASN A 100 -7.14 13.06 -15.47
C ASN A 100 -6.09 13.67 -14.53
N TYR A 101 -5.94 15.00 -14.56
CA TYR A 101 -5.08 15.75 -13.66
C TYR A 101 -5.28 15.39 -12.18
N ALA A 102 -6.54 15.20 -11.75
CA ALA A 102 -6.84 14.83 -10.36
C ALA A 102 -6.20 13.47 -9.97
N SER A 103 -6.31 12.47 -10.84
CA SER A 103 -5.68 11.15 -10.63
C SER A 103 -4.16 11.26 -10.65
N ALA A 104 -3.60 12.08 -11.54
CA ALA A 104 -2.16 12.33 -11.59
C ALA A 104 -1.64 12.98 -10.30
N ASN A 105 -2.35 13.99 -9.78
CA ASN A 105 -1.98 14.65 -8.53
C ASN A 105 -1.93 13.67 -7.35
N ILE A 106 -2.94 12.79 -7.25
CA ILE A 106 -2.97 11.73 -6.22
C ILE A 106 -1.78 10.77 -6.37
N CYS A 107 -1.41 10.39 -7.59
CA CYS A 107 -0.20 9.61 -7.83
C CYS A 107 1.06 10.34 -7.32
N PHE A 108 1.21 11.63 -7.58
CA PHE A 108 2.37 12.39 -7.11
C PHE A 108 2.38 12.55 -5.59
N ASP A 109 1.23 12.83 -4.97
CA ASP A 109 1.07 12.96 -3.52
C ASP A 109 1.39 11.65 -2.79
N THR A 110 1.09 10.50 -3.41
CA THR A 110 1.43 9.18 -2.86
C THR A 110 2.86 8.74 -3.17
N LEU A 111 3.39 9.04 -4.36
CA LEU A 111 4.76 8.70 -4.76
C LEU A 111 5.83 9.51 -4.00
N THR A 112 5.55 10.76 -3.67
CA THR A 112 6.49 11.63 -2.93
C THR A 112 6.92 11.01 -1.58
N PRO A 113 6.01 10.60 -0.68
CA PRO A 113 6.41 9.96 0.58
C PRO A 113 7.05 8.58 0.37
N LEU A 114 6.57 7.80 -0.62
CA LEU A 114 7.13 6.48 -0.93
C LEU A 114 8.60 6.59 -1.37
N THR A 115 8.89 7.45 -2.35
CA THR A 115 10.24 7.66 -2.88
C THR A 115 11.19 8.32 -1.88
N ARG A 116 10.71 9.27 -1.08
CA ARG A 116 11.50 9.87 0.02
C ARG A 116 11.95 8.82 1.02
N SER A 117 11.11 7.83 1.33
CA SER A 117 11.45 6.79 2.29
C SER A 117 12.50 5.79 1.77
N VAL A 118 12.56 5.57 0.44
CA VAL A 118 13.55 4.73 -0.26
C VAL A 118 14.93 5.39 -0.33
N LEU A 119 15.01 6.72 -0.52
CA LEU A 119 16.28 7.46 -0.63
C LEU A 119 17.06 7.60 0.70
N ILE A 120 16.45 7.24 1.83
CA ILE A 120 17.05 7.34 3.18
C ILE A 120 17.19 5.93 3.77
N SER A 121 17.61 4.96 2.97
CA SER A 121 17.85 3.55 3.35
C SER A 121 18.98 2.98 2.50
#